data_AF-A0AAW8V4L1-F1
#
_entry.id   AF-A0AAW8V4L1-F1
#
_cell.length_a   1.000
_cell.length_b   1.000
_cell.length_c   1.000
_cell.angle_alpha   90.00
_cell.angle_beta   90.00
_cell.angle_gamma   90.00
#
_symmetry.space_group_name_H-M   'P 1'
#
loop_
_entity.id
_entity.type
_entity.pdbx_description
1 polymer ?
#
loop_
_entity_poly.entity_id
_entity_poly.type
_entity_poly.pdbx_seq_one_letter_code
_entity_poly.pdbx_strand_id
1 'polypeptide(L)'
;MKKVIIIGHKQSNYQDVEKVFQCYGMNPPLPSKREKMSPIEIGHVLNKVLPSLEHTPKNVSLLSNKKSKIKKGNSAKNKSHKHAKTNTIQTTSSIWDNLSLDLMLANIEQNFWGWSDPNAIQILDYWANLDPNIHFVFVYDKPENLFQYHSLEEALKLDKHTVQEKFEEWQTYNEKILTYFNKYKDRSVLLNTQQLQNTKKTSLSEIYKHISAPDALVKKLNEPSLNKEMEIIEVNQDLSHQEECPLSNFIVSQIIKNSPTVTQVYEELQSHADLPYISEQKLVNDADFALLAWKNMIQKQVDANQYQHEKELELSTIKERQLEVTEKYQLTEQKLSETQKEIEQIKDENRKVKSEKVKLTASVQSTSKILSEKEKEISCIKSENTKIKEEKIKIDEAYHLTKKTLSDKEKALKTHQDEIEALKIIFNENISVQEDMQEKFQEANKRKQELEQELKAISDKKALLETENSQKTQVSESLENENKVLLAQLQLIQEELEKLYIDNQVLKAKPRLYGAADRIKNQLTYRLGYKIQRHGRSLFGLIFLPLILFCTYLRFKKEMKKYEWNTLPPIHEYEDAHKANRIKSHLSYKLGVIFLQEIKNPFKWLTLPYKLIKEGKQFKQS
;
A
#
# COMPACT_ATOMS: atom_id res chain seq x y z
N MET A 1 -13.75 49.78 34.69
CA MET A 1 -13.20 49.15 33.48
C MET A 1 -12.98 50.23 32.44
N LYS A 2 -11.90 50.16 31.65
CA LYS A 2 -11.63 51.07 30.53
C LYS A 2 -11.85 50.34 29.22
N LYS A 3 -12.50 51.01 28.27
CA LYS A 3 -12.97 50.44 27.00
C LYS A 3 -12.43 51.29 25.87
N VAL A 4 -11.86 50.69 24.83
CA VAL A 4 -11.29 51.40 23.67
C VAL A 4 -11.94 50.92 22.38
N ILE A 5 -12.29 51.85 21.50
CA ILE A 5 -12.62 51.56 20.10
C ILE A 5 -11.55 52.23 19.23
N ILE A 6 -10.83 51.44 18.45
CA ILE A 6 -9.81 51.89 17.51
C ILE A 6 -10.46 52.06 16.14
N ILE A 7 -10.37 53.25 15.56
CA ILE A 7 -11.11 53.66 14.37
C ILE A 7 -10.13 54.29 13.38
N GLY A 8 -9.93 53.68 12.24
CA GLY A 8 -9.08 54.19 11.17
C GLY A 8 -9.54 53.75 9.80
N HIS A 9 -9.09 54.44 8.76
CA HIS A 9 -9.40 54.09 7.37
C HIS A 9 -8.89 52.68 7.03
N LYS A 10 -9.49 51.98 6.05
CA LYS A 10 -9.16 50.58 5.76
C LYS A 10 -7.67 50.35 5.47
N GLN A 11 -7.02 51.29 4.78
CA GLN A 11 -5.59 51.32 4.43
C GLN A 11 -4.70 52.08 5.45
N SER A 12 -5.22 52.44 6.63
CA SER A 12 -4.46 53.14 7.68
C SER A 12 -3.78 52.22 8.70
N ASN A 13 -3.66 50.92 8.39
CA ASN A 13 -3.00 49.91 9.24
C ASN A 13 -3.46 49.90 10.72
N TYR A 14 -4.71 50.30 10.96
CA TYR A 14 -5.35 50.38 12.27
C TYR A 14 -5.31 49.05 13.07
N GLN A 15 -5.25 47.91 12.38
CA GLN A 15 -5.10 46.59 13.00
C GLN A 15 -3.74 46.40 13.69
N ASP A 16 -2.68 47.08 13.22
CA ASP A 16 -1.37 47.04 13.89
C ASP A 16 -1.37 47.85 15.17
N VAL A 17 -2.13 48.96 15.23
CA VAL A 17 -2.40 49.68 16.48
C VAL A 17 -3.13 48.78 17.47
N GLU A 18 -4.11 47.98 17.00
CA GLU A 18 -4.77 46.98 17.86
C GLU A 18 -3.80 45.91 18.37
N LYS A 19 -2.97 45.31 17.49
CA LYS A 19 -1.94 44.32 17.88
C LYS A 19 -0.98 44.90 18.93
N VAL A 20 -0.48 46.12 18.72
CA VAL A 20 0.40 46.83 19.65
C VAL A 20 -0.30 47.03 20.99
N PHE A 21 -1.55 47.51 21.01
CA PHE A 21 -2.30 47.69 22.25
C PHE A 21 -2.57 46.36 22.97
N GLN A 22 -2.82 45.27 22.24
CA GLN A 22 -2.96 43.93 22.82
C GLN A 22 -1.66 43.45 23.48
N CYS A 23 -0.51 43.62 22.82
CA CYS A 23 0.81 43.28 23.39
C CYS A 23 1.11 44.04 24.70
N TYR A 24 0.64 45.29 24.83
CA TYR A 24 0.81 46.10 26.03
C TYR A 24 -0.37 46.02 27.03
N GLY A 25 -1.23 45.01 26.90
CA GLY A 25 -2.18 44.58 27.94
C GLY A 25 -3.64 44.94 27.71
N MET A 26 -4.03 45.39 26.51
CA MET A 26 -5.44 45.46 26.12
C MET A 26 -5.98 44.07 25.83
N ASN A 27 -7.06 43.67 26.50
CA ASN A 27 -7.69 42.38 26.23
C ASN A 27 -8.57 42.46 24.96
N PRO A 28 -8.60 41.40 24.13
CA PRO A 28 -9.55 41.31 23.02
C PRO A 28 -10.99 41.12 23.54
N PRO A 29 -12.01 41.54 22.77
CA PRO A 29 -13.40 41.51 23.21
C PRO A 29 -13.93 40.07 23.27
N LEU A 30 -14.54 39.70 24.39
CA LEU A 30 -15.42 38.54 24.46
C LEU A 30 -16.73 38.85 23.71
N PRO A 31 -17.30 37.87 22.99
CA PRO A 31 -18.58 38.03 22.31
C PRO A 31 -19.75 38.14 23.32
N SER A 32 -20.90 38.66 22.86
CA SER A 32 -22.10 38.83 23.69
C SER A 32 -22.56 37.51 24.35
N LYS A 33 -23.05 37.57 25.59
CA LYS A 33 -23.41 36.40 26.42
C LYS A 33 -24.57 35.58 25.84
N ARG A 34 -25.50 36.23 25.13
CA ARG A 34 -26.70 35.60 24.53
C ARG A 34 -26.46 35.17 23.08
N GLU A 35 -26.22 36.14 22.21
CA GLU A 35 -26.16 35.94 20.76
C GLU A 35 -24.77 35.49 20.26
N LYS A 36 -23.75 35.56 21.12
CA LYS A 36 -22.34 35.22 20.81
C LYS A 36 -21.74 36.01 19.65
N MET A 37 -22.24 37.23 19.43
CA MET A 37 -21.76 38.16 18.41
C MET A 37 -20.56 38.96 18.92
N SER A 38 -19.58 39.17 18.05
CA SER A 38 -18.47 40.10 18.25
C SER A 38 -18.91 41.57 18.17
N PRO A 39 -18.11 42.54 18.67
CA PRO A 39 -18.44 43.96 18.52
C PRO A 39 -18.59 44.41 17.07
N ILE A 40 -17.85 43.80 16.13
CA ILE A 40 -17.87 44.12 14.70
C ILE A 40 -19.18 43.63 14.06
N GLU A 41 -19.65 42.43 14.39
CA GLU A 41 -20.95 41.93 13.93
C GLU A 41 -22.10 42.78 14.49
N ILE A 42 -22.03 43.17 15.76
CA ILE A 42 -22.99 44.10 16.39
C ILE A 42 -22.95 45.46 15.67
N GLY A 43 -21.75 45.97 15.36
CA GLY A 43 -21.55 47.19 14.57
C GLY A 43 -22.17 47.11 13.17
N HIS A 44 -22.00 46.00 12.45
CA HIS A 44 -22.64 45.77 11.15
C HIS A 44 -24.17 45.65 11.21
N VAL A 45 -24.74 45.17 12.32
CA VAL A 45 -26.19 45.17 12.55
C VAL A 45 -26.68 46.59 12.85
N LEU A 46 -26.03 47.31 13.76
CA LEU A 46 -26.36 48.70 14.11
C LEU A 46 -26.28 49.63 12.88
N ASN A 47 -25.23 49.51 12.07
CA ASN A 47 -25.05 50.28 10.83
C ASN A 47 -26.17 50.06 9.79
N LYS A 48 -26.86 48.91 9.80
CA LYS A 48 -28.02 48.66 8.93
C LYS A 48 -29.33 49.20 9.50
N VAL A 49 -29.45 49.31 10.82
CA VAL A 49 -30.70 49.66 11.50
C VAL A 49 -30.79 51.15 11.80
N LEU A 50 -29.73 51.79 12.31
CA LEU A 50 -29.77 53.18 12.76
C LEU A 50 -30.16 54.19 11.65
N PRO A 51 -29.62 54.12 10.41
CA PRO A 51 -30.07 54.98 9.31
C PRO A 51 -31.56 54.85 8.98
N SER A 52 -32.14 53.66 9.17
CA SER A 52 -33.58 53.43 8.93
C SER A 52 -34.50 54.05 9.99
N LEU A 53 -33.96 54.41 11.17
CA LEU A 53 -34.70 55.04 12.27
C LEU A 53 -34.71 56.57 12.18
N GLU A 54 -33.60 57.17 11.72
CA GLU A 54 -33.46 58.63 11.60
C GLU A 54 -34.40 59.28 10.57
N HIS A 55 -34.93 58.52 9.61
CA HIS A 55 -35.92 58.98 8.64
C HIS A 55 -37.34 59.14 9.21
N THR A 56 -37.56 58.92 10.51
CA THR A 56 -38.81 59.31 11.17
C THR A 56 -38.75 60.79 11.62
N PRO A 57 -39.77 61.62 11.34
CA PRO A 57 -39.65 63.08 11.48
C PRO A 57 -39.51 63.51 12.95
N LYS A 58 -38.34 64.06 13.29
CA LYS A 58 -37.99 64.58 14.62
C LYS A 58 -39.02 65.63 15.07
N ASN A 59 -39.74 65.35 16.15
CA ASN A 59 -40.66 66.29 16.78
C ASN A 59 -40.69 66.09 18.29
N VAL A 60 -40.97 67.17 19.03
CA VAL A 60 -40.95 67.28 20.51
C VAL A 60 -39.56 67.14 21.15
N SER A 61 -38.96 68.29 21.47
CA SER A 61 -37.78 68.44 22.31
C SER A 61 -38.12 68.32 23.80
N LEU A 62 -37.39 67.47 24.54
CA LEU A 62 -37.41 67.37 26.01
C LEU A 62 -35.99 66.98 26.48
N LEU A 63 -35.45 67.49 27.60
CA LEU A 63 -35.93 68.56 28.48
C LEU A 63 -34.73 69.21 29.19
N SER A 64 -34.80 70.52 29.46
CA SER A 64 -33.79 71.25 30.23
C SER A 64 -34.07 71.20 31.75
N ASN A 65 -33.01 71.45 32.55
CA ASN A 65 -33.05 71.44 34.01
C ASN A 65 -34.16 72.32 34.63
N LYS A 66 -35.00 71.75 35.50
CA LYS A 66 -35.63 72.52 36.60
C LYS A 66 -36.03 71.66 37.80
N LYS A 67 -35.99 72.28 38.99
CA LYS A 67 -36.11 71.63 40.30
C LYS A 67 -37.58 71.42 40.72
N SER A 68 -37.82 70.36 41.50
CA SER A 68 -39.14 69.97 42.04
C SER A 68 -39.69 70.90 43.13
N LYS A 69 -41.04 71.00 43.22
CA LYS A 69 -41.79 71.38 44.44
C LYS A 69 -43.08 70.56 44.56
N ILE A 70 -43.67 70.54 45.76
CA ILE A 70 -44.57 69.46 46.25
C ILE A 70 -45.96 69.99 46.68
N LYS A 71 -47.04 69.25 46.35
CA LYS A 71 -48.33 69.04 47.09
C LYS A 71 -49.24 68.13 46.23
N LYS A 72 -49.83 67.02 46.70
CA LYS A 72 -50.92 66.79 47.70
C LYS A 72 -52.29 67.38 47.30
N GLY A 73 -53.32 66.55 47.10
CA GLY A 73 -54.75 66.96 46.97
C GLY A 73 -55.70 65.89 46.40
N ASN A 74 -56.58 65.32 47.24
CA ASN A 74 -57.37 64.10 47.00
C ASN A 74 -58.59 64.18 46.03
N SER A 75 -58.94 63.01 45.47
CA SER A 75 -60.31 62.43 45.26
C SER A 75 -61.38 63.09 44.37
N ALA A 76 -61.96 62.32 43.43
CA ALA A 76 -63.23 61.57 43.62
C ALA A 76 -63.84 60.99 42.31
N LYS A 77 -64.45 59.78 42.41
CA LYS A 77 -65.53 59.17 41.57
C LYS A 77 -65.66 59.61 40.08
N ASN A 78 -65.55 58.70 39.11
CA ASN A 78 -66.68 57.81 38.75
C ASN A 78 -66.32 56.62 37.82
N LYS A 79 -67.28 55.69 37.66
CA LYS A 79 -67.31 54.61 36.64
C LYS A 79 -67.75 55.19 35.27
N SER A 80 -67.64 54.54 34.10
CA SER A 80 -67.40 53.12 33.75
C SER A 80 -66.73 52.97 32.37
N HIS A 81 -66.28 51.75 32.06
CA HIS A 81 -65.56 51.30 30.85
C HIS A 81 -65.84 52.02 29.51
N LYS A 82 -64.76 52.51 28.88
CA LYS A 82 -64.48 52.35 27.45
C LYS A 82 -63.04 51.84 27.29
N HIS A 83 -62.75 51.11 26.21
CA HIS A 83 -61.45 50.48 26.00
C HIS A 83 -60.34 51.49 25.73
N ALA A 84 -59.55 51.79 26.76
CA ALA A 84 -58.18 52.28 26.59
C ALA A 84 -57.24 51.07 26.68
N LYS A 85 -56.63 50.67 25.56
CA LYS A 85 -55.38 49.91 25.65
C LYS A 85 -54.37 50.80 26.39
N THR A 86 -53.61 50.25 27.31
CA THR A 86 -52.44 50.94 27.87
C THR A 86 -51.53 51.34 26.72
N ASN A 87 -51.24 52.63 26.56
CA ASN A 87 -50.18 53.09 25.67
C ASN A 87 -48.84 52.65 26.27
N THR A 88 -48.43 51.42 25.95
CA THR A 88 -47.09 50.91 26.23
C THR A 88 -46.07 51.85 25.61
N ILE A 89 -45.12 52.28 26.45
CA ILE A 89 -44.04 53.21 26.12
C ILE A 89 -43.33 52.72 24.86
N GLN A 90 -43.27 53.55 23.83
CA GLN A 90 -42.77 53.19 22.50
C GLN A 90 -41.23 53.26 22.43
N THR A 91 -40.56 52.39 23.19
CA THR A 91 -39.09 52.28 23.26
C THR A 91 -38.55 51.20 22.33
N THR A 92 -38.61 51.46 21.01
CA THR A 92 -38.09 50.54 19.98
C THR A 92 -36.56 50.50 19.88
N SER A 93 -35.82 51.34 20.62
CA SER A 93 -34.36 51.24 20.74
C SER A 93 -33.93 49.98 21.53
N SER A 94 -34.75 49.55 22.50
CA SER A 94 -34.37 48.60 23.54
C SER A 94 -33.82 47.26 23.02
N ILE A 95 -34.26 46.76 21.86
CA ILE A 95 -33.78 45.46 21.35
C ILE A 95 -32.29 45.53 20.96
N TRP A 96 -31.88 46.63 20.34
CA TRP A 96 -30.49 46.83 19.89
C TRP A 96 -29.62 47.34 21.04
N ASP A 97 -30.19 48.14 21.95
CA ASP A 97 -29.55 48.50 23.21
C ASP A 97 -29.27 47.26 24.07
N ASN A 98 -30.20 46.29 24.13
CA ASN A 98 -29.97 45.03 24.84
C ASN A 98 -28.80 44.23 24.25
N LEU A 99 -28.63 44.21 22.91
CA LEU A 99 -27.51 43.52 22.26
C LEU A 99 -26.16 44.16 22.61
N SER A 100 -26.08 45.49 22.53
CA SER A 100 -24.90 46.28 22.88
C SER A 100 -24.57 46.22 24.37
N LEU A 101 -25.59 46.22 25.24
CA LEU A 101 -25.43 46.05 26.69
C LEU A 101 -25.01 44.61 27.06
N ASP A 102 -25.48 43.59 26.35
CA ASP A 102 -25.09 42.19 26.58
C ASP A 102 -23.61 41.94 26.22
N LEU A 103 -23.06 42.66 25.23
CA LEU A 103 -21.61 42.75 24.99
C LEU A 103 -20.87 43.42 26.15
N MET A 104 -21.39 44.52 26.70
CA MET A 104 -20.79 45.19 27.86
C MET A 104 -20.84 44.32 29.13
N LEU A 105 -21.89 43.51 29.28
CA LEU A 105 -22.04 42.52 30.36
C LEU A 105 -21.17 41.28 30.14
N ALA A 106 -20.81 40.93 28.91
CA ALA A 106 -19.83 39.88 28.61
C ALA A 106 -18.42 40.27 29.08
N ASN A 107 -18.04 41.53 28.87
CA ASN A 107 -16.69 42.05 29.12
C ASN A 107 -16.54 42.79 30.46
N ILE A 108 -17.51 42.67 31.38
CA ILE A 108 -17.52 43.42 32.64
C ILE A 108 -16.38 43.05 33.60
N GLU A 109 -15.83 41.84 33.50
CA GLU A 109 -14.70 41.36 34.31
C GLU A 109 -13.34 41.81 33.76
N GLN A 110 -13.28 42.37 32.54
CA GLN A 110 -12.04 42.84 31.93
C GLN A 110 -11.71 44.29 32.35
N ASN A 111 -10.54 44.48 32.95
CA ASN A 111 -10.11 45.80 33.44
C ASN A 111 -9.86 46.82 32.32
N PHE A 112 -9.22 46.37 31.22
CA PHE A 112 -8.90 47.15 30.04
C PHE A 112 -9.07 46.27 28.79
N TRP A 113 -9.94 46.69 27.88
CA TRP A 113 -10.27 45.94 26.66
C TRP A 113 -10.69 46.87 25.53
N GLY A 114 -10.60 46.37 24.30
CA GLY A 114 -10.98 47.14 23.11
C GLY A 114 -10.92 46.31 21.84
N TRP A 115 -11.39 46.90 20.75
CA TRP A 115 -11.39 46.32 19.41
C TRP A 115 -11.16 47.40 18.37
N SER A 116 -10.84 47.01 17.13
CA SER A 116 -10.86 47.92 15.99
C SER A 116 -11.99 47.66 14.99
N ASP A 117 -12.57 48.73 14.45
CA ASP A 117 -13.56 48.68 13.36
C ASP A 117 -13.61 50.02 12.59
N PRO A 118 -13.21 50.04 11.30
CA PRO A 118 -13.37 51.23 10.44
C PRO A 118 -14.82 51.71 10.32
N ASN A 119 -15.80 50.81 10.45
CA ASN A 119 -17.22 51.12 10.27
C ASN A 119 -17.86 51.71 11.54
N ALA A 120 -17.18 51.65 12.69
CA ALA A 120 -17.67 52.22 13.94
C ALA A 120 -17.83 53.74 13.86
N ILE A 121 -17.13 54.42 12.94
CA ILE A 121 -17.26 55.86 12.69
C ILE A 121 -18.68 56.29 12.29
N GLN A 122 -19.46 55.39 11.67
CA GLN A 122 -20.83 55.67 11.24
C GLN A 122 -21.84 55.64 12.41
N ILE A 123 -21.48 54.94 13.49
CA ILE A 123 -22.30 54.72 14.70
C ILE A 123 -21.56 55.20 15.97
N LEU A 124 -20.62 56.12 15.81
CA LEU A 124 -19.76 56.59 16.90
C LEU A 124 -20.58 57.29 17.99
N ASP A 125 -21.57 58.09 17.60
CA ASP A 125 -22.55 58.71 18.50
C ASP A 125 -23.35 57.68 19.30
N TYR A 126 -23.67 56.51 18.73
CA TYR A 126 -24.37 55.46 19.46
C TYR A 126 -23.48 54.90 20.58
N TRP A 127 -22.24 54.53 20.26
CA TRP A 127 -21.27 54.06 21.26
C TRP A 127 -20.93 55.13 22.31
N ALA A 128 -20.79 56.39 21.90
CA ALA A 128 -20.48 57.50 22.78
C ALA A 128 -21.59 57.78 23.81
N ASN A 129 -22.86 57.62 23.41
CA ASN A 129 -24.02 57.77 24.27
C ASN A 129 -24.29 56.53 25.16
N LEU A 130 -23.95 55.32 24.69
CA LEU A 130 -24.21 54.07 25.41
C LEU A 130 -23.34 53.90 26.67
N ASP A 131 -22.07 54.33 26.62
CA ASP A 131 -21.21 54.39 27.80
C ASP A 131 -20.22 55.57 27.71
N PRO A 132 -20.30 56.55 28.62
CA PRO A 132 -19.31 57.64 28.73
C PRO A 132 -17.86 57.18 28.92
N ASN A 133 -17.62 55.96 29.41
CA ASN A 133 -16.30 55.41 29.71
C ASN A 133 -15.60 54.76 28.49
N ILE A 134 -16.21 54.76 27.30
CA ILE A 134 -15.56 54.33 26.06
C ILE A 134 -14.64 55.46 25.55
N HIS A 135 -13.38 55.13 25.28
CA HIS A 135 -12.39 56.06 24.74
C HIS A 135 -12.16 55.73 23.26
N PHE A 136 -11.98 56.75 22.43
CA PHE A 136 -11.83 56.59 20.98
C PHE A 136 -10.38 56.81 20.55
N VAL A 137 -9.79 55.84 19.86
CA VAL A 137 -8.45 55.98 19.27
C VAL A 137 -8.61 56.11 17.78
N PHE A 138 -8.49 57.33 17.28
CA PHE A 138 -8.52 57.61 15.86
C PHE A 138 -7.13 57.37 15.28
N VAL A 139 -7.07 56.58 14.20
CA VAL A 139 -5.83 56.19 13.53
C VAL A 139 -5.85 56.72 12.10
N TYR A 140 -4.79 57.44 11.74
CA TYR A 140 -4.52 57.85 10.37
C TYR A 140 -3.11 57.44 9.96
N ASP A 141 -2.88 57.45 8.65
CA ASP A 141 -1.63 57.06 8.00
C ASP A 141 -1.43 57.96 6.77
N LYS A 142 -0.27 57.88 6.12
CA LYS A 142 -0.02 58.66 4.90
C LYS A 142 -0.97 58.24 3.77
N PRO A 143 -1.40 59.19 2.91
CA PRO A 143 -2.19 58.87 1.71
C PRO A 143 -1.46 57.97 0.71
N GLU A 144 -0.12 57.88 0.81
CA GLU A 144 0.74 56.90 0.11
C GLU A 144 0.22 55.46 0.25
N ASN A 145 -0.33 55.09 1.41
CA ASN A 145 -0.78 53.72 1.67
C ASN A 145 -2.08 53.34 0.94
N LEU A 146 -2.76 54.27 0.27
CA LEU A 146 -3.89 53.97 -0.64
C LEU A 146 -3.47 53.15 -1.87
N PHE A 147 -2.18 53.16 -2.20
CA PHE A 147 -1.58 52.41 -3.29
C PHE A 147 -0.98 51.06 -2.85
N GLN A 148 -1.12 50.67 -1.57
CA GLN A 148 -0.85 49.30 -1.15
C GLN A 148 -1.90 48.36 -1.75
N TYR A 149 -1.45 47.28 -2.38
CA TYR A 149 -2.29 46.31 -3.11
C TYR A 149 -2.10 44.90 -2.54
N HIS A 150 -3.19 44.15 -2.41
CA HIS A 150 -3.14 42.77 -1.90
C HIS A 150 -2.79 41.76 -3.02
N SER A 151 -2.86 42.19 -4.28
CA SER A 151 -2.47 41.40 -5.45
C SER A 151 -1.99 42.29 -6.59
N LEU A 152 -1.08 41.77 -7.43
CA LEU A 152 -0.63 42.46 -8.65
C LEU A 152 -1.79 42.69 -9.64
N GLU A 153 -2.80 41.82 -9.62
CA GLU A 153 -4.03 42.01 -10.40
C GLU A 153 -4.89 43.20 -9.96
N GLU A 154 -4.86 43.56 -8.67
CA GLU A 154 -5.53 44.76 -8.16
C GLU A 154 -4.77 46.02 -8.62
N ALA A 155 -3.44 45.99 -8.52
CA ALA A 155 -2.58 47.08 -8.99
C ALA A 155 -2.76 47.37 -10.49
N LEU A 156 -2.85 46.33 -11.32
CA LEU A 156 -3.06 46.44 -12.78
C LEU A 156 -4.47 46.93 -13.18
N LYS A 157 -5.42 47.01 -12.24
CA LYS A 157 -6.79 47.52 -12.46
C LYS A 157 -6.97 48.96 -12.00
N LEU A 158 -5.94 49.59 -11.43
CA LEU A 158 -5.97 51.01 -11.05
C LEU A 158 -5.98 51.90 -12.30
N ASP A 159 -7.00 52.72 -12.40
CA ASP A 159 -7.18 53.74 -13.43
C ASP A 159 -7.38 55.13 -12.78
N LYS A 160 -7.50 56.19 -13.60
CA LYS A 160 -7.68 57.54 -13.06
C LYS A 160 -8.99 57.68 -12.25
N HIS A 161 -10.06 56.99 -12.63
CA HIS A 161 -11.34 57.05 -11.93
C HIS A 161 -11.26 56.39 -10.55
N THR A 162 -10.77 55.15 -10.48
CA THR A 162 -10.64 54.40 -9.21
C THR A 162 -9.64 55.02 -8.24
N VAL A 163 -8.59 55.70 -8.73
CA VAL A 163 -7.69 56.50 -7.88
C VAL A 163 -8.43 57.72 -7.30
N GLN A 164 -9.21 58.44 -8.11
CA GLN A 164 -10.02 59.57 -7.65
C GLN A 164 -11.09 59.13 -6.63
N GLU A 165 -11.77 58.01 -6.87
CA GLU A 165 -12.75 57.41 -5.96
C GLU A 165 -12.11 56.99 -4.63
N LYS A 166 -10.90 56.40 -4.64
CA LYS A 166 -10.13 56.10 -3.43
C LYS A 166 -9.69 57.36 -2.67
N PHE A 167 -9.35 58.45 -3.38
CA PHE A 167 -9.05 59.75 -2.76
C PHE A 167 -10.29 60.37 -2.12
N GLU A 168 -11.45 60.32 -2.78
CA GLU A 168 -12.71 60.83 -2.24
C GLU A 168 -13.23 59.99 -1.06
N GLU A 169 -13.08 58.66 -1.07
CA GLU A 169 -13.37 57.81 0.10
C GLU A 169 -12.45 58.19 1.28
N TRP A 170 -11.14 58.25 1.06
CA TRP A 170 -10.17 58.58 2.10
C TRP A 170 -10.39 59.99 2.67
N GLN A 171 -10.62 60.99 1.82
CA GLN A 171 -10.86 62.37 2.25
C GLN A 171 -12.14 62.42 3.11
N THR A 172 -13.26 61.92 2.56
CA THR A 172 -14.57 61.88 3.24
C THR A 172 -14.53 61.11 4.56
N TYR A 173 -13.65 60.11 4.69
CA TYR A 173 -13.47 59.34 5.92
C TYR A 173 -12.66 60.10 6.96
N ASN A 174 -11.56 60.74 6.57
CA ASN A 174 -10.67 61.44 7.50
C ASN A 174 -11.24 62.80 7.96
N GLU A 175 -12.01 63.50 7.11
CA GLU A 175 -12.81 64.66 7.53
C GLU A 175 -13.81 64.28 8.65
N LYS A 176 -14.38 63.06 8.58
CA LYS A 176 -15.24 62.52 9.66
C LYS A 176 -14.43 62.17 10.91
N ILE A 177 -13.19 61.68 10.78
CA ILE A 177 -12.27 61.51 11.92
C ILE A 177 -12.07 62.86 12.62
N LEU A 178 -11.65 63.90 11.89
CA LEU A 178 -11.43 65.24 12.44
C LEU A 178 -12.69 65.81 13.12
N THR A 179 -13.86 65.60 12.49
CA THR A 179 -15.15 66.02 13.05
C THR A 179 -15.47 65.32 14.38
N TYR A 180 -15.33 63.98 14.45
CA TYR A 180 -15.63 63.23 15.67
C TYR A 180 -14.56 63.37 16.76
N PHE A 181 -13.28 63.51 16.39
CA PHE A 181 -12.19 63.82 17.30
C PHE A 181 -12.44 65.15 18.02
N ASN A 182 -12.73 66.22 17.27
CA ASN A 182 -13.04 67.52 17.86
C ASN A 182 -14.35 67.50 18.69
N LYS A 183 -15.34 66.67 18.33
CA LYS A 183 -16.60 66.49 19.08
C LYS A 183 -16.42 65.76 20.42
N TYR A 184 -15.46 64.83 20.52
CA TYR A 184 -15.26 63.97 21.69
C TYR A 184 -13.88 64.12 22.32
N LYS A 185 -13.24 65.29 22.17
CA LYS A 185 -11.83 65.55 22.47
C LYS A 185 -11.34 65.09 23.84
N ASP A 186 -12.16 65.25 24.89
CA ASP A 186 -11.81 64.83 26.27
C ASP A 186 -11.71 63.31 26.48
N ARG A 187 -12.18 62.51 25.50
CA ARG A 187 -12.21 61.03 25.52
C ARG A 187 -11.69 60.40 24.23
N SER A 188 -10.93 61.15 23.44
CA SER A 188 -10.35 60.68 22.17
C SER A 188 -8.86 60.99 22.06
N VAL A 189 -8.14 60.23 21.23
CA VAL A 189 -6.73 60.45 20.87
C VAL A 189 -6.58 60.25 19.35
N LEU A 190 -5.81 61.09 18.67
CA LEU A 190 -5.53 61.02 17.23
C LEU A 190 -4.06 60.66 16.97
N LEU A 191 -3.84 59.50 16.33
CA LEU A 191 -2.52 58.86 16.20
C LEU A 191 -2.12 58.59 14.75
N ASN A 192 -0.85 58.81 14.44
CA ASN A 192 -0.22 58.28 13.24
C ASN A 192 0.43 56.91 13.49
N THR A 193 0.18 55.93 12.61
CA THR A 193 0.76 54.57 12.70
C THR A 193 2.29 54.53 12.61
N GLN A 194 2.88 55.28 11.67
CA GLN A 194 4.32 55.26 11.41
C GLN A 194 5.08 55.86 12.60
N GLN A 195 4.52 56.89 13.24
CA GLN A 195 5.10 57.46 14.45
C GLN A 195 5.04 56.46 15.64
N LEU A 196 3.95 55.71 15.77
CA LEU A 196 3.83 54.64 16.78
C LEU A 196 4.86 53.52 16.55
N GLN A 197 5.11 53.14 15.30
CA GLN A 197 6.16 52.18 14.92
C GLN A 197 7.57 52.72 15.23
N ASN A 198 7.86 54.00 14.99
CA ASN A 198 9.20 54.58 15.19
C ASN A 198 9.52 54.88 16.66
N THR A 199 8.53 55.25 17.48
CA THR A 199 8.75 55.78 18.84
C THR A 199 8.24 54.87 19.98
N LYS A 200 7.86 53.63 19.63
CA LYS A 200 7.24 52.52 20.40
C LYS A 200 6.96 52.75 21.89
N LYS A 201 7.95 53.09 22.73
CA LYS A 201 7.81 53.11 24.21
C LYS A 201 7.33 54.44 24.81
N THR A 202 7.93 55.57 24.43
CA THR A 202 7.63 56.87 25.05
C THR A 202 6.17 57.26 24.79
N SER A 203 5.79 57.20 23.51
CA SER A 203 4.49 57.59 22.97
C SER A 203 3.34 56.76 23.55
N LEU A 204 3.51 55.43 23.66
CA LEU A 204 2.51 54.58 24.33
C LEU A 204 2.28 54.97 25.79
N SER A 205 3.32 55.41 26.50
CA SER A 205 3.17 55.87 27.88
C SER A 205 2.34 57.15 28.00
N GLU A 206 2.25 57.97 26.95
CA GLU A 206 1.49 59.22 26.91
C GLU A 206 0.04 58.94 26.48
N ILE A 207 -0.13 58.14 25.43
CA ILE A 207 -1.41 57.62 24.97
C ILE A 207 -2.17 56.91 26.11
N TYR A 208 -1.48 56.07 26.88
CA TYR A 208 -2.10 55.34 28.00
C TYR A 208 -2.45 56.25 29.20
N LYS A 209 -1.78 57.41 29.36
CA LYS A 209 -2.20 58.45 30.33
C LYS A 209 -3.48 59.15 29.84
N HIS A 210 -3.56 59.54 28.56
CA HIS A 210 -4.74 60.19 27.98
C HIS A 210 -5.98 59.28 27.99
N ILE A 211 -5.84 58.01 27.59
CA ILE A 211 -6.89 56.98 27.69
C ILE A 211 -7.18 56.61 29.17
N SER A 212 -6.33 57.05 30.10
CA SER A 212 -6.31 56.70 31.52
C SER A 212 -6.43 55.19 31.75
N ALA A 213 -5.55 54.44 31.06
CA ALA A 213 -5.36 53.01 31.25
C ALA A 213 -4.79 52.70 32.65
N PRO A 214 -4.93 51.46 33.17
CA PRO A 214 -4.47 51.13 34.52
C PRO A 214 -2.96 51.38 34.74
N ASP A 215 -2.59 52.07 35.82
CA ASP A 215 -1.20 52.44 36.16
C ASP A 215 -0.22 51.24 36.18
N ALA A 216 -0.73 50.05 36.47
CA ALA A 216 0.05 48.81 36.44
C ALA A 216 0.58 48.47 35.04
N LEU A 217 -0.17 48.79 33.97
CA LEU A 217 0.29 48.62 32.58
C LEU A 217 1.32 49.69 32.20
N VAL A 218 1.09 50.94 32.62
CA VAL A 218 2.04 52.06 32.40
C VAL A 218 3.40 51.78 33.09
N LYS A 219 3.41 51.02 34.18
CA LYS A 219 4.66 50.55 34.82
C LYS A 219 5.29 49.36 34.07
N LYS A 220 4.50 48.37 33.63
CA LYS A 220 4.98 47.22 32.84
C LYS A 220 5.58 47.60 31.47
N LEU A 221 5.10 48.67 30.85
CA LEU A 221 5.66 49.26 29.62
C LEU A 221 7.17 49.58 29.73
N ASN A 222 7.69 49.76 30.94
CA ASN A 222 9.11 50.03 31.20
C ASN A 222 9.94 48.78 31.55
N GLU A 223 9.34 47.58 31.65
CA GLU A 223 10.06 46.34 31.96
C GLU A 223 10.77 45.78 30.71
N PRO A 224 12.05 45.39 30.80
CA PRO A 224 12.83 44.96 29.63
C PRO A 224 12.44 43.57 29.09
N SER A 225 11.64 42.80 29.82
CA SER A 225 11.25 41.42 29.47
C SER A 225 10.30 41.33 28.26
N LEU A 226 9.46 42.34 28.00
CA LEU A 226 8.56 42.35 26.84
C LEU A 226 9.29 42.49 25.50
N ASN A 227 10.55 42.99 25.51
CA ASN A 227 11.34 43.19 24.29
C ASN A 227 11.46 41.90 23.44
N LYS A 228 11.45 40.72 24.07
CA LYS A 228 11.77 39.45 23.41
C LYS A 228 10.60 38.83 22.62
N GLU A 229 9.37 39.26 22.91
CA GLU A 229 8.21 38.92 22.08
C GLU A 229 8.11 39.88 20.88
N MET A 230 8.69 41.09 20.98
CA MET A 230 8.76 42.05 19.87
C MET A 230 9.71 41.61 18.74
N GLU A 231 10.91 41.11 19.06
CA GLU A 231 11.88 40.60 18.06
C GLU A 231 11.25 39.55 17.13
N ILE A 232 10.35 38.71 17.68
CA ILE A 232 9.65 37.65 16.94
C ILE A 232 8.57 38.23 16.01
N ILE A 233 7.97 39.38 16.35
CA ILE A 233 7.01 40.07 15.48
C ILE A 233 7.74 40.86 14.39
N GLU A 234 8.84 41.54 14.73
CA GLU A 234 9.67 42.31 13.78
C GLU A 234 10.18 41.41 12.64
N VAL A 235 10.76 40.24 12.95
CA VAL A 235 11.20 39.25 11.95
C VAL A 235 10.07 38.75 11.03
N ASN A 236 8.81 38.80 11.47
CA ASN A 236 7.66 38.44 10.62
C ASN A 236 7.06 39.62 9.84
N GLN A 237 7.29 40.87 10.29
CA GLN A 237 6.88 42.08 9.55
C GLN A 237 7.92 42.48 8.50
N ASP A 238 9.21 42.26 8.74
CA ASP A 238 10.28 42.45 7.74
C ASP A 238 10.08 41.57 6.49
N LEU A 239 9.44 40.40 6.65
CA LEU A 239 9.02 39.53 5.53
C LEU A 239 7.81 40.06 4.73
N SER A 240 7.14 41.11 5.23
CA SER A 240 5.99 41.77 4.59
C SER A 240 6.31 43.17 4.04
N HIS A 241 7.39 43.79 4.53
CA HIS A 241 8.01 44.94 3.89
C HIS A 241 8.65 44.52 2.55
N GLN A 242 7.83 44.50 1.49
CA GLN A 242 8.34 44.56 0.12
C GLN A 242 9.28 45.76 0.04
N GLU A 243 10.55 45.54 -0.35
CA GLU A 243 11.56 46.60 -0.47
C GLU A 243 10.97 47.77 -1.26
N GLU A 244 10.73 48.90 -0.58
CA GLU A 244 9.96 50.00 -1.14
C GLU A 244 10.59 50.48 -2.44
N CYS A 245 9.93 50.18 -3.55
CA CYS A 245 10.51 50.37 -4.86
C CYS A 245 10.64 51.89 -5.09
N PRO A 246 11.84 52.47 -5.28
CA PRO A 246 11.95 53.93 -5.34
C PRO A 246 11.14 54.53 -6.49
N LEU A 247 10.87 53.75 -7.54
CA LEU A 247 9.94 54.08 -8.61
C LEU A 247 8.47 54.14 -8.17
N SER A 248 7.97 53.20 -7.36
CA SER A 248 6.58 53.28 -6.85
C SER A 248 6.42 54.48 -5.92
N ASN A 249 7.39 54.72 -5.04
CA ASN A 249 7.35 55.86 -4.12
C ASN A 249 7.39 57.19 -4.89
N PHE A 250 8.21 57.29 -5.95
CA PHE A 250 8.22 58.48 -6.82
C PHE A 250 6.86 58.69 -7.49
N ILE A 251 6.33 57.67 -8.17
CA ILE A 251 5.04 57.75 -8.89
C ILE A 251 3.90 58.12 -7.94
N VAL A 252 3.81 57.47 -6.77
CA VAL A 252 2.81 57.76 -5.74
C VAL A 252 2.94 59.19 -5.22
N SER A 253 4.15 59.67 -4.93
CA SER A 253 4.38 61.06 -4.49
C SER A 253 3.93 62.09 -5.53
N GLN A 254 4.12 61.82 -6.82
CA GLN A 254 3.69 62.70 -7.90
C GLN A 254 2.16 62.65 -8.10
N ILE A 255 1.52 61.49 -7.93
CA ILE A 255 0.05 61.40 -7.96
C ILE A 255 -0.58 62.18 -6.79
N ILE A 256 0.02 62.11 -5.59
CA ILE A 256 -0.45 62.84 -4.40
C ILE A 256 -0.21 64.35 -4.52
N LYS A 257 0.95 64.79 -5.04
CA LYS A 257 1.21 66.22 -5.36
C LYS A 257 0.17 66.82 -6.31
N ASN A 258 -0.44 66.00 -7.18
CA ASN A 258 -1.53 66.41 -8.07
C ASN A 258 -2.92 66.44 -7.39
N SER A 259 -3.04 66.05 -6.12
CA SER A 259 -4.28 66.04 -5.33
C SER A 259 -4.14 66.93 -4.08
N PRO A 260 -4.38 68.25 -4.18
CA PRO A 260 -4.15 69.18 -3.08
C PRO A 260 -5.09 68.96 -1.89
N THR A 261 -6.32 68.48 -2.09
CA THR A 261 -7.30 68.28 -1.01
C THR A 261 -6.91 67.13 -0.08
N VAL A 262 -6.38 66.03 -0.63
CA VAL A 262 -5.84 64.90 0.13
C VAL A 262 -4.63 65.35 0.96
N THR A 263 -3.79 66.22 0.40
CA THR A 263 -2.63 66.79 1.10
C THR A 263 -3.07 67.71 2.25
N GLN A 264 -4.05 68.59 2.00
CA GLN A 264 -4.62 69.50 3.02
C GLN A 264 -5.22 68.73 4.20
N VAL A 265 -6.05 67.70 3.96
CA VAL A 265 -6.63 66.89 5.04
C VAL A 265 -5.56 66.09 5.79
N TYR A 266 -4.47 65.68 5.13
CA TYR A 266 -3.33 65.07 5.82
C TYR A 266 -2.57 66.06 6.73
N GLU A 267 -2.42 67.32 6.29
CA GLU A 267 -1.82 68.40 7.10
C GLU A 267 -2.73 68.84 8.26
N GLU A 268 -4.05 68.83 8.09
CA GLU A 268 -5.02 69.04 9.17
C GLU A 268 -4.98 67.92 10.21
N LEU A 269 -4.88 66.65 9.79
CA LEU A 269 -4.65 65.51 10.70
C LEU A 269 -3.33 65.65 11.45
N GLN A 270 -2.22 65.96 10.75
CA GLN A 270 -0.90 66.21 11.35
C GLN A 270 -0.93 67.31 12.41
N SER A 271 -1.58 68.45 12.13
CA SER A 271 -1.66 69.58 13.06
C SER A 271 -2.60 69.35 14.26
N HIS A 272 -3.55 68.42 14.16
CA HIS A 272 -4.47 68.06 15.25
C HIS A 272 -4.07 66.78 16.00
N ALA A 273 -3.09 66.01 15.52
CA ALA A 273 -2.68 64.75 16.13
C ALA A 273 -1.98 64.94 17.48
N ASP A 274 -2.34 64.09 18.45
CA ASP A 274 -1.59 63.96 19.71
C ASP A 274 -0.22 63.29 19.47
N LEU A 275 -0.08 62.55 18.38
CA LEU A 275 1.17 61.91 17.95
C LEU A 275 1.42 62.05 16.43
N PRO A 276 1.90 63.22 15.95
CA PRO A 276 2.16 63.47 14.53
C PRO A 276 3.44 62.77 14.04
N TYR A 277 3.45 62.36 12.77
CA TYR A 277 4.64 61.79 12.14
C TYR A 277 5.58 62.91 11.66
N ILE A 278 6.61 63.19 12.46
CA ILE A 278 7.68 64.13 12.14
C ILE A 278 8.63 63.45 11.14
N SER A 279 8.31 63.59 9.85
CA SER A 279 9.22 63.13 8.80
C SER A 279 10.49 63.99 8.77
N GLU A 280 11.67 63.37 8.74
CA GLU A 280 12.86 64.02 8.20
C GLU A 280 12.65 64.26 6.70
N GLN A 281 11.97 65.35 6.33
CA GLN A 281 11.95 65.86 4.97
C GLN A 281 13.34 66.43 4.62
N LYS A 282 14.29 65.53 4.37
CA LYS A 282 15.43 65.85 3.54
C LYS A 282 14.86 66.33 2.20
N LEU A 283 15.19 67.56 1.83
CA LEU A 283 14.87 68.16 0.54
C LEU A 283 15.69 67.47 -0.56
N VAL A 284 15.40 66.19 -0.78
CA VAL A 284 15.91 65.44 -1.93
C VAL A 284 15.23 66.03 -3.15
N ASN A 285 16.05 66.54 -4.06
CA ASN A 285 15.59 67.16 -5.29
C ASN A 285 14.77 66.13 -6.10
N ASP A 286 13.59 66.50 -6.59
CA ASP A 286 12.67 65.58 -7.30
C ASP A 286 13.39 64.87 -8.47
N ALA A 287 14.33 65.55 -9.12
CA ALA A 287 15.16 65.00 -10.19
C ALA A 287 16.14 63.91 -9.72
N ASP A 288 16.78 64.07 -8.56
CA ASP A 288 17.73 63.09 -8.02
C ASP A 288 17.00 61.81 -7.56
N PHE A 289 15.80 61.97 -6.98
CA PHE A 289 14.95 60.84 -6.63
C PHE A 289 14.41 60.12 -7.89
N ALA A 290 14.02 60.87 -8.93
CA ALA A 290 13.62 60.30 -10.22
C ALA A 290 14.78 59.53 -10.91
N LEU A 291 16.02 60.03 -10.82
CA LEU A 291 17.22 59.35 -11.32
C LEU A 291 17.52 58.06 -10.53
N LEU A 292 17.30 58.06 -9.22
CA LEU A 292 17.46 56.87 -8.37
C LEU A 292 16.39 55.82 -8.71
N ALA A 293 15.13 56.23 -8.83
CA ALA A 293 14.01 55.41 -9.28
C ALA A 293 14.27 54.77 -10.66
N TRP A 294 14.71 55.56 -11.64
CA TRP A 294 15.04 55.06 -12.97
C TRP A 294 16.21 54.07 -12.96
N LYS A 295 17.29 54.37 -12.21
CA LYS A 295 18.42 53.43 -12.03
C LYS A 295 17.96 52.09 -11.43
N ASN A 296 17.11 52.11 -10.40
CA ASN A 296 16.59 50.88 -9.78
C ASN A 296 15.73 50.07 -10.77
N MET A 297 14.89 50.73 -11.57
CA MET A 297 14.07 50.09 -12.61
C MET A 297 14.94 49.41 -13.67
N ILE A 298 15.97 50.11 -14.19
CA ILE A 298 16.89 49.55 -15.19
C ILE A 298 17.70 48.39 -14.60
N GLN A 299 18.16 48.50 -13.34
CA GLN A 299 18.87 47.41 -12.66
C GLN A 299 17.98 46.16 -12.56
N LYS A 300 16.76 46.29 -12.02
CA LYS A 300 15.81 45.15 -11.92
C LYS A 300 15.48 44.53 -13.29
N GLN A 301 15.49 45.31 -14.38
CA GLN A 301 15.34 44.80 -15.74
C GLN A 301 16.57 44.03 -16.23
N VAL A 302 17.79 44.50 -15.92
CA VAL A 302 19.04 43.79 -16.21
C VAL A 302 19.10 42.47 -15.45
N ASP A 303 18.81 42.49 -14.15
CA ASP A 303 18.83 41.30 -13.27
C ASP A 303 17.81 40.25 -13.75
N ALA A 304 16.59 40.67 -14.11
CA ALA A 304 15.55 39.80 -14.65
C ALA A 304 15.95 39.16 -16.00
N ASN A 305 16.60 39.92 -16.88
CA ASN A 305 17.09 39.42 -18.16
C ASN A 305 18.24 38.41 -17.98
N GLN A 306 19.17 38.68 -17.05
CA GLN A 306 20.25 37.74 -16.70
C GLN A 306 19.69 36.42 -16.15
N TYR A 307 18.75 36.48 -15.22
CA TYR A 307 18.09 35.31 -14.63
C TYR A 307 17.28 34.49 -15.65
N GLN A 308 16.64 35.14 -16.64
CA GLN A 308 15.99 34.44 -17.75
C GLN A 308 17.01 33.71 -18.63
N HIS A 309 18.14 34.35 -18.96
CA HIS A 309 19.19 33.76 -19.78
C HIS A 309 19.88 32.58 -19.09
N GLU A 310 20.19 32.70 -17.79
CA GLU A 310 20.74 31.61 -16.98
C GLU A 310 19.80 30.39 -16.97
N LYS A 311 18.50 30.60 -16.79
CA LYS A 311 17.51 29.52 -16.86
C LYS A 311 17.32 28.91 -18.24
N GLU A 312 17.51 29.67 -19.31
CA GLU A 312 17.49 29.12 -20.67
C GLU A 312 18.71 28.22 -20.92
N LEU A 313 19.87 28.56 -20.33
CA LEU A 313 21.09 27.74 -20.36
C LEU A 313 21.00 26.48 -19.47
N GLU A 314 20.37 26.57 -18.29
CA GLU A 314 20.01 25.37 -17.52
C GLU A 314 19.06 24.47 -18.33
N LEU A 315 18.05 25.05 -18.98
CA LEU A 315 17.08 24.30 -19.76
C LEU A 315 17.67 23.66 -21.02
N SER A 316 18.67 24.27 -21.68
CA SER A 316 19.38 23.66 -22.81
C SER A 316 20.25 22.49 -22.37
N THR A 317 21.08 22.66 -21.33
CA THR A 317 21.95 21.58 -20.81
C THR A 317 21.14 20.42 -20.22
N ILE A 318 19.94 20.65 -19.68
CA ILE A 318 19.00 19.59 -19.28
C ILE A 318 18.47 18.82 -20.50
N LYS A 319 18.12 19.50 -21.61
CA LYS A 319 17.66 18.86 -22.86
C LYS A 319 18.76 17.99 -23.49
N GLU A 320 20.00 18.47 -23.53
CA GLU A 320 21.16 17.71 -24.03
C GLU A 320 21.36 16.41 -23.23
N ARG A 321 21.35 16.51 -21.89
CA ARG A 321 21.44 15.32 -21.01
C ARG A 321 20.27 14.35 -21.20
N GLN A 322 19.06 14.84 -21.47
CA GLN A 322 17.92 13.97 -21.79
C GLN A 322 18.09 13.25 -23.13
N LEU A 323 18.69 13.91 -24.13
CA LEU A 323 18.99 13.30 -25.42
C LEU A 323 20.05 12.20 -25.29
N GLU A 324 21.18 12.47 -24.62
CA GLU A 324 22.20 11.46 -24.28
C GLU A 324 21.63 10.23 -23.58
N VAL A 325 20.74 10.44 -22.59
CA VAL A 325 20.11 9.34 -21.84
C VAL A 325 19.15 8.53 -22.74
N THR A 326 18.48 9.19 -23.68
CA THR A 326 17.58 8.54 -24.64
C THR A 326 18.36 7.68 -25.65
N GLU A 327 19.47 8.17 -26.18
CA GLU A 327 20.36 7.39 -27.06
C GLU A 327 20.95 6.17 -26.35
N LYS A 328 21.45 6.35 -25.11
CA LYS A 328 21.96 5.25 -24.28
C LYS A 328 20.87 4.22 -23.98
N TYR A 329 19.63 4.66 -23.73
CA TYR A 329 18.49 3.77 -23.53
C TYR A 329 18.18 2.93 -24.79
N GLN A 330 18.08 3.57 -25.96
CA GLN A 330 17.84 2.88 -27.24
C GLN A 330 18.94 1.83 -27.54
N LEU A 331 20.21 2.16 -27.30
CA LEU A 331 21.33 1.23 -27.46
C LEU A 331 21.23 0.03 -26.49
N THR A 332 20.68 0.22 -25.28
CA THR A 332 20.43 -0.89 -24.35
C THR A 332 19.22 -1.74 -24.74
N GLU A 333 18.15 -1.16 -25.30
CA GLU A 333 17.02 -1.94 -25.83
C GLU A 333 17.43 -2.80 -27.03
N GLN A 334 18.29 -2.28 -27.93
CA GLN A 334 18.83 -3.07 -29.04
C GLN A 334 19.61 -4.30 -28.53
N LYS A 335 20.56 -4.10 -27.59
CA LYS A 335 21.36 -5.19 -27.01
C LYS A 335 20.50 -6.21 -26.24
N LEU A 336 19.41 -5.75 -25.61
CA LEU A 336 18.44 -6.61 -24.94
C LEU A 336 17.61 -7.41 -25.96
N SER A 337 17.26 -6.83 -27.12
CA SER A 337 16.63 -7.54 -28.24
C SER A 337 17.55 -8.58 -28.89
N GLU A 338 18.85 -8.29 -28.98
CA GLU A 338 19.88 -9.20 -29.51
C GLU A 338 20.08 -10.41 -28.58
N THR A 339 20.36 -10.18 -27.29
CA THR A 339 20.51 -11.25 -26.30
C THR A 339 19.24 -12.10 -26.10
N GLN A 340 18.04 -11.54 -26.28
CA GLN A 340 16.80 -12.32 -26.29
C GLN A 340 16.72 -13.32 -27.46
N LYS A 341 17.27 -12.98 -28.64
CA LYS A 341 17.31 -13.89 -29.80
C LYS A 341 18.29 -15.05 -29.54
N GLU A 342 19.46 -14.76 -28.98
CA GLU A 342 20.44 -15.76 -28.56
C GLU A 342 19.83 -16.75 -27.55
N ILE A 343 19.09 -16.25 -26.56
CA ILE A 343 18.42 -17.10 -25.55
C ILE A 343 17.37 -18.04 -26.18
N GLU A 344 16.55 -17.58 -27.15
CA GLU A 344 15.58 -18.47 -27.80
C GLU A 344 16.27 -19.47 -28.75
N GLN A 345 17.38 -19.09 -29.41
CA GLN A 345 18.20 -20.02 -30.20
C GLN A 345 18.77 -21.15 -29.33
N ILE A 346 19.45 -20.81 -28.22
CA ILE A 346 19.99 -21.77 -27.24
C ILE A 346 18.89 -22.69 -26.69
N LYS A 347 17.68 -22.14 -26.48
CA LYS A 347 16.50 -22.88 -26.01
C LYS A 347 15.93 -23.84 -27.06
N ASP A 348 15.99 -23.50 -28.35
CA ASP A 348 15.64 -24.40 -29.46
C ASP A 348 16.69 -25.49 -29.69
N GLU A 349 17.98 -25.19 -29.51
CA GLU A 349 19.02 -26.22 -29.49
C GLU A 349 18.83 -27.19 -28.32
N ASN A 350 18.54 -26.68 -27.11
CA ASN A 350 18.19 -27.51 -25.97
C ASN A 350 16.91 -28.35 -26.21
N ARG A 351 15.91 -27.85 -26.95
CA ARG A 351 14.74 -28.64 -27.40
C ARG A 351 15.17 -29.78 -28.33
N LYS A 352 16.04 -29.52 -29.32
CA LYS A 352 16.58 -30.55 -30.25
C LYS A 352 17.34 -31.63 -29.48
N VAL A 353 18.36 -31.25 -28.70
CA VAL A 353 19.18 -32.16 -27.89
C VAL A 353 18.34 -32.99 -26.92
N LYS A 354 17.31 -32.38 -26.30
CA LYS A 354 16.37 -33.12 -25.44
C LYS A 354 15.56 -34.16 -26.22
N SER A 355 15.13 -33.85 -27.45
CA SER A 355 14.42 -34.82 -28.30
C SER A 355 15.32 -35.97 -28.75
N GLU A 356 16.59 -35.70 -29.04
CA GLU A 356 17.59 -36.70 -29.42
C GLU A 356 17.96 -37.59 -28.23
N LYS A 357 18.13 -37.01 -27.04
CA LYS A 357 18.30 -37.77 -25.80
C LYS A 357 17.15 -38.74 -25.55
N VAL A 358 15.90 -38.33 -25.82
CA VAL A 358 14.72 -39.24 -25.71
C VAL A 358 14.81 -40.38 -26.72
N LYS A 359 15.08 -40.10 -28.00
CA LYS A 359 15.27 -41.14 -29.04
C LYS A 359 16.38 -42.13 -28.66
N LEU A 360 17.52 -41.60 -28.19
CA LEU A 360 18.69 -42.39 -27.84
C LEU A 360 18.44 -43.25 -26.58
N THR A 361 17.76 -42.73 -25.56
CA THR A 361 17.32 -43.55 -24.41
C THR A 361 16.32 -44.63 -24.78
N ALA A 362 15.41 -44.39 -25.74
CA ALA A 362 14.50 -45.41 -26.24
C ALA A 362 15.24 -46.53 -27.00
N SER A 363 16.29 -46.18 -27.76
CA SER A 363 17.18 -47.14 -28.45
C SER A 363 18.04 -47.95 -27.47
N VAL A 364 18.55 -47.32 -26.40
CA VAL A 364 19.21 -48.03 -25.29
C VAL A 364 18.24 -48.98 -24.59
N GLN A 365 16.99 -48.56 -24.39
CA GLN A 365 15.98 -49.43 -23.78
C GLN A 365 15.61 -50.63 -24.67
N SER A 366 15.46 -50.45 -25.99
CA SER A 366 15.18 -51.59 -26.89
C SER A 366 16.36 -52.56 -27.00
N THR A 367 17.59 -52.05 -27.14
CA THR A 367 18.80 -52.90 -27.15
C THR A 367 19.01 -53.64 -25.82
N SER A 368 18.70 -53.02 -24.67
CA SER A 368 18.76 -53.71 -23.37
C SER A 368 17.75 -54.86 -23.24
N LYS A 369 16.55 -54.74 -23.84
CA LYS A 369 15.57 -55.84 -23.87
C LYS A 369 16.09 -57.02 -24.69
N ILE A 370 16.59 -56.73 -25.90
CA ILE A 370 17.17 -57.71 -26.83
C ILE A 370 18.36 -58.42 -26.17
N LEU A 371 19.21 -57.70 -25.42
CA LEU A 371 20.27 -58.31 -24.61
C LEU A 371 19.70 -59.29 -23.58
N SER A 372 18.71 -58.90 -22.77
CA SER A 372 18.10 -59.81 -21.78
C SER A 372 17.40 -61.03 -22.40
N GLU A 373 16.91 -60.92 -23.64
CA GLU A 373 16.34 -62.02 -24.41
C GLU A 373 17.44 -62.97 -24.89
N LYS A 374 18.55 -62.44 -25.42
CA LYS A 374 19.72 -63.23 -25.81
C LYS A 374 20.45 -63.85 -24.61
N GLU A 375 20.47 -63.22 -23.45
CA GLU A 375 20.99 -63.79 -22.20
C GLU A 375 20.17 -65.01 -21.75
N LYS A 376 18.83 -64.96 -21.87
CA LYS A 376 17.94 -66.10 -21.59
C LYS A 376 18.15 -67.24 -22.60
N GLU A 377 18.28 -66.91 -23.88
CA GLU A 377 18.57 -67.88 -24.94
C GLU A 377 19.92 -68.58 -24.71
N ILE A 378 20.98 -67.82 -24.39
CA ILE A 378 22.29 -68.34 -24.00
C ILE A 378 22.19 -69.20 -22.73
N SER A 379 21.36 -68.83 -21.75
CA SER A 379 21.14 -69.62 -20.54
C SER A 379 20.45 -70.97 -20.85
N CYS A 380 19.46 -70.97 -21.75
CA CYS A 380 18.81 -72.18 -22.23
C CYS A 380 19.82 -73.09 -22.94
N ILE A 381 20.58 -72.55 -23.91
CA ILE A 381 21.62 -73.26 -24.66
C ILE A 381 22.71 -73.81 -23.72
N LYS A 382 23.08 -73.11 -22.64
CA LYS A 382 23.99 -73.62 -21.60
C LYS A 382 23.40 -74.82 -20.84
N SER A 383 22.11 -74.78 -20.49
CA SER A 383 21.40 -75.89 -19.83
C SER A 383 21.21 -77.12 -20.74
N GLU A 384 21.21 -76.91 -22.06
CA GLU A 384 21.13 -77.97 -23.05
C GLU A 384 22.51 -78.58 -23.33
N ASN A 385 23.55 -77.75 -23.44
CA ASN A 385 24.95 -78.20 -23.54
C ASN A 385 25.45 -78.94 -22.29
N THR A 386 24.86 -78.74 -21.11
CA THR A 386 25.17 -79.54 -19.92
C THR A 386 24.54 -80.93 -20.00
N LYS A 387 23.27 -81.04 -20.40
CA LYS A 387 22.62 -82.34 -20.69
C LYS A 387 23.37 -83.14 -21.76
N ILE A 388 23.75 -82.50 -22.87
CA ILE A 388 24.52 -83.14 -23.95
C ILE A 388 25.90 -83.63 -23.45
N LYS A 389 26.54 -82.93 -22.51
CA LYS A 389 27.77 -83.40 -21.87
C LYS A 389 27.52 -84.61 -20.96
N GLU A 390 26.46 -84.61 -20.17
CA GLU A 390 26.08 -85.76 -19.33
C GLU A 390 25.72 -86.99 -20.16
N GLU A 391 25.02 -86.81 -21.29
CA GLU A 391 24.74 -87.88 -22.25
C GLU A 391 26.02 -88.37 -22.93
N LYS A 392 26.92 -87.47 -23.33
CA LYS A 392 28.23 -87.87 -23.88
C LYS A 392 29.04 -88.69 -22.88
N ILE A 393 29.07 -88.31 -21.60
CA ILE A 393 29.78 -89.07 -20.55
C ILE A 393 29.21 -90.51 -20.46
N LYS A 394 27.88 -90.66 -20.41
CA LYS A 394 27.22 -91.99 -20.39
C LYS A 394 27.54 -92.81 -21.66
N ILE A 395 27.66 -92.17 -22.82
CA ILE A 395 28.04 -92.82 -24.08
C ILE A 395 29.53 -93.22 -24.07
N ASP A 396 30.43 -92.36 -23.59
CA ASP A 396 31.87 -92.65 -23.46
C ASP A 396 32.12 -93.78 -22.44
N GLU A 397 31.35 -93.84 -21.34
CA GLU A 397 31.32 -94.95 -20.38
C GLU A 397 30.84 -96.27 -21.02
N ALA A 398 29.72 -96.23 -21.74
CA ALA A 398 29.20 -97.40 -22.47
C ALA A 398 30.16 -97.87 -23.58
N TYR A 399 30.86 -96.95 -24.25
CA TYR A 399 31.92 -97.25 -25.20
C TYR A 399 33.12 -97.92 -24.51
N HIS A 400 33.54 -97.44 -23.34
CA HIS A 400 34.60 -98.11 -22.56
C HIS A 400 34.19 -99.52 -22.11
N LEU A 401 32.94 -99.72 -21.69
CA LEU A 401 32.43 -101.03 -21.27
C LEU A 401 32.33 -102.03 -22.46
N THR A 402 31.86 -101.56 -23.61
CA THR A 402 31.79 -102.38 -24.84
C THR A 402 33.18 -102.66 -25.41
N LYS A 403 34.11 -101.70 -25.38
CA LYS A 403 35.51 -101.92 -25.76
C LYS A 403 36.21 -102.93 -24.85
N LYS A 404 35.93 -102.92 -23.54
CA LYS A 404 36.44 -103.92 -22.60
C LYS A 404 35.92 -105.32 -22.94
N THR A 405 34.60 -105.48 -23.08
CA THR A 405 33.99 -106.79 -23.39
C THR A 405 34.37 -107.30 -24.78
N LEU A 406 34.66 -106.43 -25.74
CA LEU A 406 35.24 -106.80 -27.04
C LEU A 406 36.66 -107.34 -26.87
N SER A 407 37.54 -106.66 -26.11
CA SER A 407 38.89 -107.16 -25.82
C SER A 407 38.91 -108.49 -25.06
N ASP A 408 37.95 -108.72 -24.16
CA ASP A 408 37.80 -110.00 -23.47
C ASP A 408 37.30 -111.11 -24.43
N LYS A 409 36.50 -110.77 -25.45
CA LYS A 409 36.15 -111.69 -26.54
C LYS A 409 37.29 -111.94 -27.54
N GLU A 410 38.15 -110.97 -27.81
CA GLU A 410 39.35 -111.16 -28.65
C GLU A 410 40.31 -112.18 -28.02
N LYS A 411 40.46 -112.17 -26.68
CA LYS A 411 41.23 -113.18 -25.95
C LYS A 411 40.62 -114.58 -26.06
N ALA A 412 39.29 -114.70 -25.94
CA ALA A 412 38.59 -115.97 -26.12
C ALA A 412 38.67 -116.49 -27.58
N LEU A 413 38.65 -115.59 -28.57
CA LEU A 413 38.83 -115.95 -29.97
C LEU A 413 40.27 -116.41 -30.22
N LYS A 414 41.26 -115.79 -29.57
CA LYS A 414 42.66 -116.22 -29.60
C LYS A 414 42.82 -117.66 -29.06
N THR A 415 42.26 -117.98 -27.89
CA THR A 415 42.33 -119.33 -27.33
C THR A 415 41.64 -120.38 -28.21
N HIS A 416 40.48 -120.06 -28.81
CA HIS A 416 39.83 -120.95 -29.78
C HIS A 416 40.64 -121.13 -31.08
N GLN A 417 41.45 -120.15 -31.46
CA GLN A 417 42.33 -120.24 -32.61
C GLN A 417 43.53 -121.17 -32.32
N ASP A 418 44.07 -121.12 -31.10
CA ASP A 418 45.11 -122.04 -30.63
C ASP A 418 44.56 -123.50 -30.48
N GLU A 419 43.30 -123.67 -30.04
CA GLU A 419 42.60 -124.97 -30.03
C GLU A 419 42.39 -125.55 -31.45
N ILE A 420 42.09 -124.72 -32.44
CA ILE A 420 41.98 -125.13 -33.85
C ILE A 420 43.35 -125.55 -34.42
N GLU A 421 44.44 -124.91 -33.99
CA GLU A 421 45.80 -125.31 -34.37
C GLU A 421 46.14 -126.71 -33.83
N ALA A 422 45.75 -127.02 -32.58
CA ALA A 422 45.90 -128.36 -32.01
C ALA A 422 45.09 -129.44 -32.74
N LEU A 423 43.85 -129.12 -33.17
CA LEU A 423 43.01 -130.05 -33.93
C LEU A 423 43.56 -130.39 -35.32
N LYS A 424 44.31 -129.48 -35.97
CA LYS A 424 45.00 -129.78 -37.25
C LYS A 424 46.08 -130.86 -37.11
N ILE A 425 46.76 -130.92 -35.97
CA ILE A 425 47.82 -131.91 -35.73
C ILE A 425 47.19 -133.32 -35.67
N ILE A 426 46.10 -133.47 -34.91
CA ILE A 426 45.34 -134.72 -34.79
C ILE A 426 44.71 -135.15 -36.13
N PHE A 427 44.32 -134.18 -36.98
CA PHE A 427 43.78 -134.48 -38.31
C PHE A 427 44.83 -135.11 -39.26
N ASN A 428 46.08 -134.65 -39.22
CA ASN A 428 47.14 -135.17 -40.08
C ASN A 428 47.58 -136.61 -39.71
N GLU A 429 47.53 -137.00 -38.44
CA GLU A 429 47.86 -138.38 -38.03
C GLU A 429 46.81 -139.40 -38.56
N ASN A 430 45.53 -139.03 -38.54
CA ASN A 430 44.43 -139.92 -38.95
C ASN A 430 44.43 -140.27 -40.44
N ILE A 431 45.01 -139.43 -41.31
CA ILE A 431 45.07 -139.69 -42.77
C ILE A 431 45.90 -140.96 -43.06
N SER A 432 46.98 -141.21 -42.31
CA SER A 432 47.88 -142.36 -42.54
C SER A 432 47.27 -143.72 -42.22
N VAL A 433 46.20 -143.77 -41.42
CA VAL A 433 45.56 -145.02 -40.96
C VAL A 433 44.43 -145.46 -41.89
N GLN A 434 43.95 -144.57 -42.77
CA GLN A 434 42.76 -144.83 -43.58
C GLN A 434 43.07 -145.58 -44.89
N GLU A 435 44.31 -145.51 -45.40
CA GLU A 435 44.72 -146.22 -46.63
C GLU A 435 44.90 -147.73 -46.39
N ASP A 436 45.47 -148.13 -45.25
CA ASP A 436 45.73 -149.54 -44.89
C ASP A 436 44.46 -150.37 -44.61
N MET A 437 43.30 -149.70 -44.49
CA MET A 437 42.00 -150.30 -44.19
C MET A 437 41.29 -150.88 -45.43
N GLN A 438 41.66 -150.43 -46.63
CA GLN A 438 40.91 -150.72 -47.85
C GLN A 438 41.28 -152.05 -48.52
N GLU A 439 42.48 -152.58 -48.25
CA GLU A 439 42.99 -153.81 -48.89
C GLU A 439 42.47 -155.11 -48.22
N LYS A 440 42.21 -155.09 -46.91
CA LYS A 440 41.88 -156.30 -46.12
C LYS A 440 40.39 -156.69 -46.10
N PHE A 441 39.47 -155.79 -46.46
CA PHE A 441 38.03 -156.08 -46.36
C PHE A 441 37.48 -156.96 -47.51
N GLN A 442 38.14 -156.99 -48.68
CA GLN A 442 37.69 -157.84 -49.79
C GLN A 442 37.83 -159.34 -49.50
N GLU A 443 38.73 -159.74 -48.59
CA GLU A 443 38.97 -161.15 -48.25
C GLU A 443 37.99 -161.69 -47.19
N ALA A 444 37.45 -160.83 -46.32
CA ALA A 444 36.49 -161.22 -45.28
C ALA A 444 35.10 -161.62 -45.83
N ASN A 445 34.69 -161.02 -46.97
CA ASN A 445 33.38 -161.23 -47.59
C ASN A 445 33.13 -162.64 -48.13
N LYS A 446 34.10 -163.56 -48.04
CA LYS A 446 34.00 -164.94 -48.53
C LYS A 446 33.81 -165.99 -47.42
N ARG A 447 33.63 -165.58 -46.16
CA ARG A 447 33.69 -166.53 -45.01
C ARG A 447 32.74 -166.28 -43.83
N LYS A 448 31.82 -165.30 -43.91
CA LYS A 448 30.79 -165.07 -42.88
C LYS A 448 29.37 -165.08 -43.45
N GLN A 449 29.06 -166.13 -44.21
CA GLN A 449 27.74 -166.36 -44.83
C GLN A 449 26.99 -167.56 -44.21
N GLU A 450 27.50 -168.12 -43.11
CA GLU A 450 27.10 -169.44 -42.58
C GLU A 450 26.52 -169.42 -41.15
N LEU A 451 26.69 -168.34 -40.38
CA LEU A 451 26.21 -168.15 -39.00
C LEU A 451 26.00 -166.63 -38.79
N GLU A 452 24.82 -166.03 -38.65
CA GLU A 452 23.48 -166.47 -38.21
C GLU A 452 23.32 -166.75 -36.69
N GLN A 453 22.24 -166.18 -36.13
CA GLN A 453 21.60 -166.39 -34.81
C GLN A 453 22.21 -165.67 -33.56
N GLU A 454 21.31 -165.38 -32.60
CA GLU A 454 21.47 -164.75 -31.25
C GLU A 454 22.01 -163.28 -31.20
N LEU A 455 21.33 -162.18 -30.79
CA LEU A 455 20.20 -161.78 -29.89
C LEU A 455 20.46 -161.72 -28.35
N LYS A 456 20.76 -160.51 -27.80
CA LYS A 456 19.93 -159.75 -26.78
C LYS A 456 20.62 -158.60 -26.00
N ALA A 457 19.83 -157.55 -25.70
CA ALA A 457 19.81 -156.66 -24.49
C ALA A 457 21.04 -155.76 -24.11
N ILE A 458 21.00 -154.66 -23.33
CA ILE A 458 20.09 -153.50 -23.01
C ILE A 458 20.50 -152.94 -21.60
N SER A 459 20.59 -151.60 -21.35
CA SER A 459 20.21 -150.86 -20.09
C SER A 459 20.71 -149.38 -20.03
N ASP A 460 20.09 -148.49 -19.21
CA ASP A 460 19.91 -147.03 -19.50
C ASP A 460 19.92 -146.06 -18.25
N LYS A 461 20.55 -144.84 -18.32
CA LYS A 461 20.05 -143.44 -17.95
C LYS A 461 19.79 -142.89 -16.47
N LYS A 462 19.93 -141.53 -16.19
CA LYS A 462 19.02 -140.53 -15.42
C LYS A 462 19.61 -139.29 -14.57
N ALA A 463 18.82 -138.21 -14.21
CA ALA A 463 19.12 -136.79 -13.68
C ALA A 463 18.49 -136.32 -12.27
N LEU A 464 18.58 -135.08 -11.65
CA LEU A 464 17.97 -133.69 -11.94
C LEU A 464 18.49 -132.35 -11.17
N LEU A 465 17.68 -131.47 -10.47
CA LEU A 465 17.86 -129.94 -10.23
C LEU A 465 17.26 -129.24 -8.91
N GLU A 466 17.31 -127.85 -8.73
CA GLU A 466 16.59 -126.82 -7.81
C GLU A 466 17.42 -125.93 -6.76
N THR A 467 17.14 -124.77 -6.05
CA THR A 467 16.20 -123.54 -5.86
C THR A 467 16.90 -122.42 -4.91
N GLU A 468 16.48 -121.24 -4.30
CA GLU A 468 15.28 -120.33 -4.01
C GLU A 468 15.56 -118.75 -3.72
N ASN A 469 15.16 -118.02 -2.60
CA ASN A 469 14.73 -116.53 -2.59
C ASN A 469 14.87 -115.54 -1.30
N SER A 470 14.82 -114.17 -1.46
CA SER A 470 14.44 -112.99 -0.51
C SER A 470 15.34 -112.38 0.66
N GLN A 471 15.21 -111.17 1.36
CA GLN A 471 14.60 -109.76 1.20
C GLN A 471 14.78 -108.72 2.43
N LYS A 472 14.71 -107.34 2.26
CA LYS A 472 14.21 -106.15 3.14
C LYS A 472 15.05 -105.08 4.00
N THR A 473 14.72 -103.76 3.79
CA THR A 473 14.74 -102.34 4.41
C THR A 473 15.36 -101.80 5.77
N GLN A 474 15.85 -100.51 5.81
CA GLN A 474 15.74 -99.47 6.93
C GLN A 474 15.89 -97.96 6.49
N VAL A 475 15.87 -96.92 7.38
CA VAL A 475 15.44 -95.49 7.11
C VAL A 475 16.10 -94.33 7.95
N SER A 476 16.37 -93.15 7.30
CA SER A 476 16.42 -91.70 7.72
C SER A 476 17.23 -91.13 8.92
N GLU A 477 17.98 -90.03 8.71
CA GLU A 477 18.35 -89.02 9.76
C GLU A 477 18.65 -87.55 9.30
N SER A 478 18.57 -87.18 8.01
CA SER A 478 19.22 -85.93 7.51
C SER A 478 18.33 -84.68 7.29
N LEU A 479 17.00 -84.76 7.37
CA LEU A 479 16.10 -83.78 6.71
C LEU A 479 15.42 -82.72 7.62
N GLU A 480 15.50 -82.83 8.95
CA GLU A 480 14.78 -81.91 9.84
C GLU A 480 15.54 -80.60 10.16
N ASN A 481 16.87 -80.62 10.14
CA ASN A 481 17.68 -79.46 10.54
C ASN A 481 17.65 -78.34 9.49
N GLU A 482 17.64 -78.66 8.20
CA GLU A 482 17.60 -77.68 7.11
C GLU A 482 16.27 -76.90 7.09
N ASN A 483 15.15 -77.57 7.36
CA ASN A 483 13.83 -76.95 7.42
C ASN A 483 13.72 -75.84 8.50
N LYS A 484 14.40 -76.00 9.65
CA LYS A 484 14.45 -74.95 10.68
C LYS A 484 15.26 -73.72 10.24
N VAL A 485 16.35 -73.92 9.50
CA VAL A 485 17.18 -72.82 8.97
C VAL A 485 16.43 -72.04 7.88
N LEU A 486 15.72 -72.74 6.99
CA LEU A 486 14.91 -72.12 5.93
C LEU A 486 13.76 -71.27 6.50
N LEU A 487 13.06 -71.74 7.54
CA LEU A 487 12.00 -70.97 8.20
C LEU A 487 12.51 -69.69 8.86
N ALA A 488 13.67 -69.74 9.52
CA ALA A 488 14.28 -68.55 10.14
C ALA A 488 14.71 -67.50 9.09
N GLN A 489 15.23 -67.95 7.94
CA GLN A 489 15.61 -67.04 6.83
C GLN A 489 14.40 -66.41 6.14
N LEU A 490 13.32 -67.18 5.92
CA LEU A 490 12.07 -66.65 5.38
C LEU A 490 11.48 -65.54 6.26
N GLN A 491 11.47 -65.74 7.58
CA GLN A 491 10.89 -64.79 8.52
C GLN A 491 11.64 -63.46 8.55
N LEU A 492 12.98 -63.49 8.45
CA LEU A 492 13.83 -62.29 8.39
C LEU A 492 13.65 -61.50 7.08
N ILE A 493 13.55 -62.20 5.94
CA ILE A 493 13.28 -61.59 4.63
C ILE A 493 11.89 -60.95 4.61
N GLN A 494 10.91 -61.55 5.30
CA GLN A 494 9.55 -61.04 5.35
C GLN A 494 9.45 -59.71 6.10
N GLU A 495 10.17 -59.53 7.22
CA GLU A 495 10.26 -58.23 7.91
C GLU A 495 10.93 -57.14 7.05
N GLU A 496 12.01 -57.45 6.32
CA GLU A 496 12.64 -56.48 5.42
C GLU A 496 11.74 -56.09 4.23
N LEU A 497 11.00 -57.04 3.66
CA LEU A 497 10.04 -56.77 2.58
C LEU A 497 8.86 -55.92 3.05
N GLU A 498 8.29 -56.18 4.24
CA GLU A 498 7.22 -55.36 4.81
C GLU A 498 7.70 -53.93 5.11
N LYS A 499 8.91 -53.78 5.66
CA LYS A 499 9.55 -52.47 5.88
C LYS A 499 9.76 -51.69 4.59
N LEU A 500 10.37 -52.31 3.56
CA LEU A 500 10.60 -51.68 2.26
C LEU A 500 9.29 -51.37 1.51
N TYR A 501 8.23 -52.14 1.74
CA TYR A 501 6.89 -51.89 1.20
C TYR A 501 6.24 -50.66 1.86
N ILE A 502 6.32 -50.54 3.20
CA ILE A 502 5.83 -49.38 3.95
C ILE A 502 6.58 -48.10 3.53
N ASP A 503 7.92 -48.13 3.48
CA ASP A 503 8.72 -46.99 3.05
C ASP A 503 8.40 -46.57 1.59
N ASN A 504 8.16 -47.54 0.70
CA ASN A 504 7.72 -47.24 -0.67
C ASN A 504 6.30 -46.63 -0.76
N GLN A 505 5.40 -46.94 0.17
CA GLN A 505 4.09 -46.25 0.24
C GLN A 505 4.25 -44.82 0.74
N VAL A 506 5.08 -44.59 1.78
CA VAL A 506 5.38 -43.25 2.31
C VAL A 506 6.02 -42.36 1.24
N LEU A 507 7.01 -42.88 0.50
CA LEU A 507 7.73 -42.16 -0.55
C LEU A 507 6.90 -41.89 -1.82
N LYS A 508 5.80 -42.61 -2.03
CA LYS A 508 4.86 -42.37 -3.16
C LYS A 508 3.71 -41.43 -2.81
N ALA A 509 3.55 -41.03 -1.55
CA ALA A 509 2.55 -40.05 -1.15
C ALA A 509 2.93 -38.63 -1.64
N LYS A 510 2.04 -37.99 -2.41
CA LYS A 510 2.16 -36.55 -2.70
C LYS A 510 2.15 -35.77 -1.38
N PRO A 511 2.95 -34.68 -1.25
CA PRO A 511 2.93 -33.84 -0.05
C PRO A 511 1.53 -33.25 0.17
N ARG A 512 1.01 -33.36 1.40
CA ARG A 512 -0.35 -32.91 1.76
C ARG A 512 -0.44 -31.39 1.69
N LEU A 513 -1.14 -30.88 0.67
CA LEU A 513 -1.32 -29.45 0.43
C LEU A 513 -2.41 -28.89 1.35
N TYR A 514 -2.01 -28.02 2.28
CA TYR A 514 -2.88 -27.27 3.18
C TYR A 514 -2.81 -25.76 2.92
N GLY A 515 -3.86 -25.03 3.31
CA GLY A 515 -3.93 -23.56 3.23
C GLY A 515 -4.87 -23.03 2.15
N ALA A 516 -5.71 -23.89 1.55
CA ALA A 516 -6.74 -23.46 0.61
C ALA A 516 -7.70 -22.45 1.25
N ALA A 517 -7.98 -22.61 2.56
CA ALA A 517 -8.70 -21.65 3.37
C ALA A 517 -8.10 -20.24 3.29
N ASP A 518 -6.80 -20.09 3.59
CA ASP A 518 -6.12 -18.81 3.68
C ASP A 518 -5.79 -18.22 2.31
N ARG A 519 -5.63 -19.05 1.27
CA ARG A 519 -5.55 -18.58 -0.11
C ARG A 519 -6.83 -17.84 -0.53
N ILE A 520 -8.01 -18.27 -0.07
CA ILE A 520 -9.26 -17.53 -0.32
C ILE A 520 -9.38 -16.28 0.57
N LYS A 521 -8.97 -16.32 1.84
CA LYS A 521 -8.92 -15.10 2.69
C LYS A 521 -8.01 -14.02 2.11
N ASN A 522 -6.96 -14.41 1.39
CA ASN A 522 -6.02 -13.49 0.74
C ASN A 522 -6.53 -12.92 -0.59
N GLN A 523 -7.63 -13.42 -1.17
CA GLN A 523 -8.20 -12.84 -2.38
C GLN A 523 -8.80 -11.45 -2.12
N LEU A 524 -8.74 -10.59 -3.15
CA LEU A 524 -9.32 -9.24 -3.12
C LEU A 524 -10.81 -9.24 -2.74
N THR A 525 -11.56 -10.25 -3.19
CA THR A 525 -12.97 -10.49 -2.80
C THR A 525 -13.14 -10.49 -1.29
N TYR A 526 -12.51 -11.43 -0.58
CA TYR A 526 -12.62 -11.57 0.87
C TYR A 526 -12.10 -10.34 1.61
N ARG A 527 -10.96 -9.78 1.17
CA ARG A 527 -10.36 -8.60 1.81
C ARG A 527 -11.25 -7.35 1.73
N LEU A 528 -11.88 -7.09 0.57
CA LEU A 528 -12.83 -5.98 0.40
C LEU A 528 -14.10 -6.21 1.22
N GLY A 529 -14.73 -7.39 1.10
CA GLY A 529 -15.98 -7.67 1.81
C GLY A 529 -15.83 -7.75 3.34
N TYR A 530 -14.67 -8.17 3.85
CA TYR A 530 -14.33 -8.05 5.27
C TYR A 530 -14.28 -6.58 5.73
N LYS A 531 -13.72 -5.67 4.90
CA LYS A 531 -13.72 -4.23 5.20
C LYS A 531 -15.12 -3.62 5.13
N ILE A 532 -15.95 -3.99 4.15
CA ILE A 532 -17.37 -3.62 4.10
C ILE A 532 -18.08 -4.08 5.38
N GLN A 533 -17.91 -5.33 5.79
CA GLN A 533 -18.55 -5.89 6.98
C GLN A 533 -18.10 -5.22 8.29
N ARG A 534 -16.82 -4.83 8.40
CA ARG A 534 -16.24 -4.19 9.60
C ARG A 534 -16.58 -2.71 9.72
N HIS A 535 -16.55 -1.95 8.63
CA HIS A 535 -16.74 -0.50 8.65
C HIS A 535 -18.18 -0.08 8.33
N GLY A 536 -18.93 -0.85 7.54
CA GLY A 536 -20.34 -0.60 7.17
C GLY A 536 -21.37 -0.74 8.31
N ARG A 537 -20.93 -0.74 9.57
CA ARG A 537 -21.77 -0.72 10.79
C ARG A 537 -21.67 0.59 11.57
N SER A 538 -20.84 1.53 11.13
CA SER A 538 -20.65 2.85 11.75
C SER A 538 -20.93 3.94 10.72
N LEU A 539 -21.50 5.08 11.15
CA LEU A 539 -21.78 6.22 10.27
C LEU A 539 -20.49 6.79 9.66
N PHE A 540 -19.50 7.08 10.50
CA PHE A 540 -18.14 7.44 10.03
C PHE A 540 -17.51 6.31 9.22
N GLY A 541 -17.74 5.05 9.61
CA GLY A 541 -17.23 3.87 8.89
C GLY A 541 -17.80 3.72 7.48
N LEU A 542 -19.02 4.20 7.22
CA LEU A 542 -19.64 4.28 5.90
C LEU A 542 -19.09 5.45 5.08
N ILE A 543 -18.95 6.63 5.68
CA ILE A 543 -18.40 7.84 5.01
C ILE A 543 -16.98 7.57 4.48
N PHE A 544 -16.11 6.98 5.29
CA PHE A 544 -14.74 6.64 4.89
C PHE A 544 -14.61 5.30 4.13
N LEU A 545 -15.70 4.55 3.93
CA LEU A 545 -15.65 3.23 3.28
C LEU A 545 -15.04 3.27 1.86
N PRO A 546 -15.36 4.23 0.96
CA PRO A 546 -14.78 4.27 -0.38
C PRO A 546 -13.25 4.40 -0.34
N LEU A 547 -12.73 5.28 0.52
CA LEU A 547 -11.30 5.49 0.73
C LEU A 547 -10.62 4.21 1.27
N ILE A 548 -11.21 3.59 2.30
CA ILE A 548 -10.69 2.36 2.90
C ILE A 548 -10.59 1.23 1.88
N LEU A 549 -11.62 1.07 1.02
CA LEU A 549 -11.63 0.04 -0.02
C LEU A 549 -10.59 0.34 -1.11
N PHE A 550 -10.48 1.60 -1.55
CA PHE A 550 -9.46 2.03 -2.51
C PHE A 550 -8.03 1.80 -2.00
N CYS A 551 -7.73 2.18 -0.75
CA CYS A 551 -6.43 1.92 -0.13
C CYS A 551 -6.12 0.42 -0.02
N THR A 552 -7.11 -0.43 0.27
CA THR A 552 -6.89 -1.89 0.30
C THR A 552 -6.69 -2.50 -1.08
N TYR A 553 -7.35 -1.97 -2.12
CA TYR A 553 -7.07 -2.35 -3.52
C TYR A 553 -5.66 -1.95 -3.95
N LEU A 554 -5.21 -0.73 -3.65
CA LEU A 554 -3.85 -0.28 -3.96
C LEU A 554 -2.78 -1.12 -3.23
N ARG A 555 -2.98 -1.41 -1.94
CA ARG A 555 -2.09 -2.31 -1.19
C ARG A 555 -2.05 -3.71 -1.80
N PHE A 556 -3.20 -4.29 -2.13
CA PHE A 556 -3.28 -5.59 -2.81
C PHE A 556 -2.60 -5.58 -4.18
N LYS A 557 -2.75 -4.51 -4.98
CA LYS A 557 -2.04 -4.35 -6.27
C LYS A 557 -0.52 -4.25 -6.10
N LYS A 558 -0.03 -3.67 -4.99
CA LYS A 558 1.40 -3.65 -4.64
C LYS A 558 1.90 -5.02 -4.16
N GLU A 559 1.11 -5.75 -3.38
CA GLU A 559 1.43 -7.14 -2.96
C GLU A 559 1.46 -8.10 -4.17
N MET A 560 0.50 -7.98 -5.10
CA MET A 560 0.45 -8.77 -6.34
C MET A 560 1.62 -8.51 -7.30
N LYS A 561 2.32 -7.37 -7.19
CA LYS A 561 3.58 -7.11 -7.90
C LYS A 561 4.82 -7.75 -7.25
N LYS A 562 4.72 -8.25 -6.02
CA LYS A 562 5.85 -8.81 -5.25
C LYS A 562 5.89 -10.35 -5.23
N TYR A 563 4.77 -11.01 -5.53
CA TYR A 563 4.63 -12.47 -5.45
C TYR A 563 4.08 -13.05 -6.75
N GLU A 564 4.72 -14.08 -7.29
CA GLU A 564 4.26 -14.79 -8.49
C GLU A 564 3.15 -15.81 -8.14
N TRP A 565 1.91 -15.34 -8.00
CA TRP A 565 0.76 -16.19 -7.65
C TRP A 565 0.39 -17.26 -8.71
N ASN A 566 1.04 -17.23 -9.88
CA ASN A 566 0.76 -18.10 -11.03
C ASN A 566 1.36 -19.52 -10.91
N THR A 567 2.20 -19.78 -9.90
CA THR A 567 2.91 -21.07 -9.71
C THR A 567 2.21 -22.04 -8.76
N LEU A 568 1.05 -21.67 -8.19
CA LEU A 568 0.37 -22.43 -7.13
C LEU A 568 -0.73 -23.37 -7.68
N PRO A 569 -0.72 -24.69 -7.34
CA PRO A 569 -1.67 -25.70 -7.83
C PRO A 569 -3.15 -25.31 -7.68
N PRO A 570 -4.10 -25.85 -8.48
CA PRO A 570 -5.54 -25.64 -8.32
C PRO A 570 -6.07 -25.83 -6.88
N ILE A 571 -7.05 -25.01 -6.47
CA ILE A 571 -7.60 -25.04 -5.09
C ILE A 571 -8.22 -26.40 -4.71
N HIS A 572 -8.64 -27.21 -5.68
CA HIS A 572 -9.21 -28.54 -5.44
C HIS A 572 -8.17 -29.64 -5.17
N GLU A 573 -6.88 -29.39 -5.41
CA GLU A 573 -5.79 -30.33 -5.11
C GLU A 573 -5.32 -30.25 -3.64
N TYR A 574 -5.92 -29.36 -2.85
CA TYR A 574 -5.61 -29.17 -1.43
C TYR A 574 -6.52 -30.04 -0.57
N GLU A 575 -5.95 -30.72 0.43
CA GLU A 575 -6.69 -31.57 1.37
C GLU A 575 -7.71 -30.75 2.19
N ASP A 576 -7.47 -29.45 2.37
CA ASP A 576 -8.42 -28.52 3.01
C ASP A 576 -9.35 -27.74 2.05
N ALA A 577 -9.49 -28.17 0.78
CA ALA A 577 -10.36 -27.50 -0.20
C ALA A 577 -11.81 -27.27 0.29
N HIS A 578 -12.35 -28.15 1.13
CA HIS A 578 -13.67 -27.96 1.73
C HIS A 578 -13.72 -26.79 2.74
N LYS A 579 -12.61 -26.48 3.44
CA LYS A 579 -12.49 -25.28 4.28
C LYS A 579 -12.50 -24.02 3.41
N ALA A 580 -11.91 -24.07 2.21
CA ALA A 580 -11.96 -23.00 1.23
C ALA A 580 -13.41 -22.75 0.74
N ASN A 581 -14.15 -23.81 0.39
CA ASN A 581 -15.56 -23.69 0.03
C ASN A 581 -16.44 -23.18 1.19
N ARG A 582 -16.15 -23.58 2.44
CA ARG A 582 -16.78 -22.96 3.63
C ARG A 582 -16.51 -21.45 3.69
N ILE A 583 -15.28 -21.01 3.45
CA ILE A 583 -14.93 -19.57 3.45
C ILE A 583 -15.63 -18.79 2.32
N LYS A 584 -15.94 -19.41 1.19
CA LYS A 584 -16.79 -18.78 0.13
C LYS A 584 -18.22 -18.51 0.59
N SER A 585 -18.77 -19.25 1.55
CA SER A 585 -20.13 -18.99 2.06
C SER A 585 -20.18 -17.88 3.12
N HIS A 586 -19.06 -17.51 3.75
CA HIS A 586 -19.01 -16.40 4.71
C HIS A 586 -19.43 -15.08 4.05
N LEU A 587 -20.19 -14.26 4.81
CA LEU A 587 -20.62 -12.92 4.43
C LEU A 587 -19.47 -12.04 3.87
N SER A 588 -18.27 -12.13 4.45
CA SER A 588 -17.09 -11.36 4.01
C SER A 588 -16.65 -11.70 2.58
N TYR A 589 -16.87 -12.93 2.10
CA TYR A 589 -16.62 -13.28 0.71
C TYR A 589 -17.75 -12.78 -0.19
N LYS A 590 -19.02 -13.05 0.19
CA LYS A 590 -20.20 -12.67 -0.59
C LYS A 590 -20.30 -11.15 -0.84
N LEU A 591 -20.13 -10.33 0.19
CA LEU A 591 -20.16 -8.86 0.07
C LEU A 591 -19.07 -8.35 -0.89
N GLY A 592 -17.90 -9.00 -0.90
CA GLY A 592 -16.81 -8.67 -1.80
C GLY A 592 -17.06 -9.04 -3.26
N VAL A 593 -17.76 -10.15 -3.50
CA VAL A 593 -18.22 -10.53 -4.85
C VAL A 593 -19.25 -9.54 -5.37
N ILE A 594 -20.28 -9.19 -4.58
CA ILE A 594 -21.28 -8.18 -4.94
C ILE A 594 -20.61 -6.84 -5.27
N PHE A 595 -19.69 -6.38 -4.40
CA PHE A 595 -18.93 -5.15 -4.63
C PHE A 595 -18.16 -5.16 -5.96
N LEU A 596 -17.41 -6.23 -6.25
CA LEU A 596 -16.58 -6.34 -7.46
C LEU A 596 -17.39 -6.57 -8.76
N GLN A 597 -18.63 -7.06 -8.68
CA GLN A 597 -19.54 -7.17 -9.82
C GLN A 597 -20.20 -5.82 -10.15
N GLU A 598 -20.65 -5.10 -9.14
CA GLU A 598 -21.43 -3.87 -9.29
C GLU A 598 -20.53 -2.66 -9.59
N ILE A 599 -19.34 -2.55 -8.99
CA ILE A 599 -18.40 -1.43 -9.21
C ILE A 599 -17.96 -1.25 -10.68
N LYS A 600 -18.07 -2.30 -11.51
CA LYS A 600 -17.77 -2.23 -12.95
C LYS A 600 -18.75 -1.38 -13.76
N ASN A 601 -19.89 -0.97 -13.17
CA ASN A 601 -20.94 -0.21 -13.85
C ASN A 601 -21.33 1.01 -13.00
N PRO A 602 -21.10 2.26 -13.46
CA PRO A 602 -21.31 3.45 -12.62
C PRO A 602 -22.77 3.58 -12.15
N PHE A 603 -23.75 3.33 -13.02
CA PHE A 603 -25.18 3.35 -12.65
C PHE A 603 -25.55 2.33 -11.56
N LYS A 604 -24.84 1.19 -11.50
CA LYS A 604 -25.11 0.14 -10.51
C LYS A 604 -24.59 0.49 -9.11
N TRP A 605 -23.61 1.38 -9.00
CA TRP A 605 -23.09 1.90 -7.74
C TRP A 605 -24.18 2.54 -6.87
N LEU A 606 -25.19 3.18 -7.48
CA LEU A 606 -26.32 3.74 -6.73
C LEU A 606 -27.18 2.65 -6.04
N THR A 607 -27.21 1.43 -6.61
CA THR A 607 -27.94 0.27 -6.03
C THR A 607 -27.09 -0.58 -5.09
N LEU A 608 -25.77 -0.37 -5.07
CA LEU A 608 -24.81 -1.16 -4.30
C LEU A 608 -25.06 -1.13 -2.78
N PRO A 609 -25.35 0.02 -2.12
CA PRO A 609 -25.64 0.03 -0.69
C PRO A 609 -26.84 -0.85 -0.33
N TYR A 610 -27.92 -0.78 -1.12
CA TYR A 610 -29.11 -1.61 -0.93
C TYR A 610 -28.79 -3.11 -1.09
N LYS A 611 -28.03 -3.49 -2.12
CA LYS A 611 -27.62 -4.89 -2.35
C LYS A 611 -26.76 -5.45 -1.22
N LEU A 612 -25.79 -4.67 -0.71
CA LEU A 612 -24.94 -5.08 0.41
C LEU A 612 -25.74 -5.21 1.72
N ILE A 613 -26.69 -4.30 1.97
CA ILE A 613 -27.61 -4.40 3.12
C ILE A 613 -28.55 -5.60 2.99
N LYS A 614 -29.03 -5.90 1.77
CA LYS A 614 -29.90 -7.06 1.51
C LYS A 614 -29.19 -8.38 1.79
N GLU A 615 -28.00 -8.62 1.22
CA GLU A 615 -27.20 -9.82 1.52
C GLU A 615 -26.84 -9.91 3.02
N GLY A 616 -26.49 -8.77 3.64
CA GLY A 616 -26.22 -8.70 5.08
C GLY A 616 -27.42 -8.96 6.00
N LYS A 617 -28.66 -8.86 5.47
CA LYS A 617 -29.89 -9.31 6.14
C LYS A 617 -30.17 -10.79 5.86
N GLN A 618 -30.05 -11.24 4.60
CA GLN A 618 -30.28 -12.63 4.22
C GLN A 618 -29.30 -13.59 4.94
N PHE A 619 -28.02 -13.21 5.09
CA PHE A 619 -27.03 -13.96 5.89
C PHE A 619 -27.32 -13.97 7.41
N LYS A 620 -28.29 -13.20 7.92
CA LYS A 620 -28.80 -13.34 9.30
C LYS A 620 -30.03 -14.25 9.41
N GLN A 621 -30.53 -14.75 8.28
CA GLN A 621 -31.72 -15.60 8.15
C GLN A 621 -31.35 -16.97 7.55
N SER A 622 -30.05 -17.26 7.43
CA SER A 622 -29.43 -18.50 6.93
C SER A 622 -28.34 -18.95 7.90
#